data_AF-A0A7T8GZ22-F1
#
_entry.id   AF-A0A7T8GZ22-F1
#
_cell.length_a   1.000
_cell.length_b   1.000
_cell.length_c   1.000
_cell.angle_alpha   90.00
_cell.angle_beta   90.00
_cell.angle_gamma   90.00
#
_symmetry.space_group_name_H-M   'P 1'
#
loop_
_entity.id
_entity.type
_entity.pdbx_description
1 polymer ?
#
loop_
_entity_poly.entity_id
_entity_poly.type
_entity_poly.pdbx_seq_one_letter_code
_entity_poly.pdbx_strand_id
1 'polypeptide(L)'
;KGSSSEIEIGMDLQEYYISTEWDVMTVPAVRNEKYYPCCEEPYPDIIFYLTLRRKSLFYTVNVIIPCVGISFLSVLVFYLPSDSGEK
;
A
#
# COMPACT_ATOMS: atom_id res chain seq x y z
N LYS A 1 11.89 -10.31 33.63
CA LYS A 1 12.83 -10.37 32.50
C LYS A 1 12.01 -10.71 31.25
N GLY A 2 11.33 -9.69 30.71
CA GLY A 2 10.44 -9.87 29.56
C GLY A 2 11.31 -10.08 28.33
N SER A 3 11.31 -11.29 27.79
CA SER A 3 11.87 -11.59 26.49
C SER A 3 11.08 -10.74 25.48
N SER A 4 11.70 -9.71 24.93
CA SER A 4 11.14 -8.94 23.81
C SER A 4 11.08 -9.88 22.60
N SER A 5 9.96 -10.56 22.42
CA SER A 5 9.73 -11.52 21.32
C SER A 5 9.52 -10.84 19.97
N GLU A 6 9.65 -9.51 19.92
CA GLU A 6 9.48 -8.68 18.75
C GLU A 6 10.84 -8.29 18.19
N ILE A 7 11.04 -8.59 16.91
CA ILE A 7 12.23 -8.30 16.13
C ILE A 7 11.80 -7.26 15.08
N GLU A 8 12.38 -6.06 15.13
CA GLU A 8 12.01 -4.96 14.21
C GLU A 8 12.29 -5.29 12.74
N ILE A 9 13.40 -5.98 12.46
CA ILE A 9 13.78 -6.44 11.12
C ILE A 9 13.73 -7.97 11.11
N GLY A 10 12.55 -8.50 10.84
CA GLY A 10 12.32 -9.95 10.79
C GLY A 10 12.65 -10.59 9.45
N MET A 11 12.65 -9.81 8.37
CA MET A 11 12.81 -10.29 7.00
C MET A 11 13.99 -9.58 6.32
N ASP A 12 14.88 -10.37 5.72
CA ASP A 12 15.95 -9.83 4.86
C ASP A 12 15.39 -9.48 3.48
N LEU A 13 15.66 -8.26 3.02
CA LEU A 13 15.16 -7.71 1.76
C LEU A 13 16.29 -7.42 0.77
N GLN A 14 17.51 -7.93 1.00
CA GLN A 14 18.66 -7.69 0.11
C GLN A 14 18.44 -8.16 -1.33
N GLU A 15 17.78 -9.31 -1.50
CA GLU A 15 17.44 -9.87 -2.82
C GLU A 15 15.99 -9.57 -3.24
N TYR A 16 15.31 -8.65 -2.54
CA TYR A 16 13.94 -8.29 -2.88
C TYR A 16 13.88 -7.49 -4.19
N TYR A 17 13.11 -7.99 -5.16
CA TYR A 17 12.79 -7.24 -6.37
C TYR A 17 11.80 -6.11 -6.05
N ILE A 18 12.24 -4.87 -6.26
CA ILE A 18 11.45 -3.69 -5.92
C ILE A 18 10.15 -3.64 -6.76
N SER A 19 9.02 -3.51 -6.07
CA SER A 19 7.73 -3.35 -6.75
C SER A 19 7.53 -1.92 -7.26
N THR A 20 6.95 -1.81 -8.45
CA THR A 20 6.53 -0.55 -9.08
C THR A 20 5.23 0.00 -8.48
N GLU A 21 4.45 -0.85 -7.82
CA GLU A 21 3.13 -0.50 -7.26
C GLU A 21 3.12 -0.38 -5.74
N TRP A 22 4.07 -1.03 -5.06
CA TRP A 22 4.09 -1.11 -3.60
C TRP A 22 5.47 -0.79 -3.03
N ASP A 23 5.50 0.00 -1.97
CA ASP A 23 6.65 0.20 -1.10
C ASP A 23 6.51 -0.68 0.15
N VAL A 24 7.57 -1.42 0.46
CA VAL A 24 7.70 -2.14 1.73
C VAL A 24 8.18 -1.14 2.78
N MET A 25 7.35 -0.89 3.79
CA MET A 25 7.63 0.12 4.83
C MET A 25 8.35 -0.48 6.03
N THR A 26 7.80 -1.56 6.58
CA THR A 26 8.33 -2.23 7.78
C THR A 26 8.02 -3.72 7.74
N VAL A 27 8.92 -4.53 8.29
CA VAL A 27 8.84 -6.00 8.30
C VAL A 27 9.15 -6.60 9.69
N PRO A 28 8.41 -6.23 10.76
CA PRO A 28 8.67 -6.82 12.06
C PRO A 28 8.22 -8.28 12.13
N ALA A 29 8.93 -9.06 12.95
CA ALA A 29 8.59 -10.43 13.28
C ALA A 29 8.32 -10.56 14.77
N VAL A 30 7.32 -11.36 15.12
CA VAL A 30 6.98 -11.65 16.52
C VAL A 30 7.01 -13.17 16.72
N ARG A 31 7.82 -13.63 17.67
CA ARG A 31 7.81 -15.02 18.13
C ARG A 31 6.82 -15.16 19.28
N ASN A 32 5.84 -16.03 19.16
CA ASN A 32 4.96 -16.38 20.27
C ASN A 32 5.09 -17.86 20.60
N GLU A 33 4.66 -18.22 21.80
CA GLU A 33 4.57 -19.60 22.24
C GLU A 33 3.14 -19.81 22.72
N LYS A 34 2.42 -20.71 22.04
CA LYS A 34 1.00 -20.95 22.29
C LYS A 34 0.77 -22.36 22.81
N TYR A 35 -0.01 -22.46 23.87
CA TYR A 35 -0.54 -23.73 24.37
C TYR A 35 -1.84 -24.05 23.65
N TYR A 36 -1.92 -25.26 23.11
CA TYR A 36 -3.12 -25.76 22.45
C TYR A 36 -3.83 -26.75 23.39
N PRO A 37 -5.17 -26.81 23.37
CA PRO A 37 -5.93 -27.67 24.29
C PRO A 37 -5.70 -29.17 24.09
N CYS A 38 -4.98 -29.58 23.04
CA CYS A 38 -4.64 -30.97 22.76
C CYS A 38 -3.36 -31.46 23.45
N CYS A 39 -2.48 -30.58 23.91
CA CYS A 39 -1.15 -30.93 24.43
C CYS A 39 -0.74 -30.01 25.60
N GLU A 40 0.10 -30.51 26.51
CA GLU A 40 0.59 -29.72 27.67
C GLU A 40 1.85 -28.92 27.32
N GLU A 41 2.46 -29.19 26.16
CA GLU A 41 3.68 -28.54 25.69
C GLU A 41 3.39 -27.27 24.85
N PRO A 42 4.21 -26.20 25.00
CA PRO A 42 4.07 -24.98 24.20
C PRO A 42 4.58 -25.18 22.77
N TYR A 43 3.81 -24.70 21.79
CA TYR A 43 4.22 -24.67 20.39
C TYR A 43 4.68 -23.26 20.00
N PRO A 44 5.91 -23.08 19.48
CA PRO A 44 6.39 -21.80 19.01
C PRO A 44 5.79 -21.45 17.64
N ASP A 45 5.29 -20.22 17.51
CA ASP A 45 4.88 -19.62 16.25
C ASP A 45 5.69 -18.34 15.97
N ILE A 46 5.90 -18.05 14.69
CA ILE A 46 6.57 -16.83 14.24
C ILE A 46 5.63 -16.13 13.26
N ILE A 47 5.24 -14.90 13.59
CA ILE A 47 4.33 -14.08 12.81
C ILE A 47 5.13 -12.93 12.21
N PHE A 48 5.09 -12.81 10.88
CA PHE A 48 5.68 -11.67 10.16
C PHE A 48 4.58 -10.68 9.80
N TYR A 49 4.79 -9.41 10.16
CA TYR A 49 3.90 -8.32 9.76
C TYR A 49 4.54 -7.56 8.60
N LEU A 50 3.86 -7.54 7.45
CA LEU A 50 4.31 -6.83 6.26
C LEU A 50 3.49 -5.55 6.11
N THR A 51 4.10 -4.39 6.35
CA THR A 51 3.44 -3.09 6.13
C THR A 51 3.79 -2.59 4.73
N LEU A 52 2.78 -2.50 3.86
CA LEU A 52 2.92 -2.06 2.47
C LEU A 52 2.23 -0.70 2.25
N ARG A 53 2.84 0.15 1.43
CA ARG A 53 2.27 1.42 0.96
C ARG A 53 2.09 1.40 -0.56
N ARG A 54 0.93 1.84 -1.06
CA ARG A 54 0.66 1.90 -2.51
C ARG A 54 1.31 3.12 -3.16
N LYS A 55 2.01 2.93 -4.28
CA LYS A 55 2.50 3.99 -5.17
C LYS A 55 1.39 4.44 -6.11
N SER A 56 0.79 5.60 -5.86
CA SER A 56 -0.33 6.13 -6.65
C SER A 56 0.10 6.88 -7.93
N LEU A 57 1.39 6.91 -8.25
CA LEU A 57 1.95 7.72 -9.35
C LEU A 57 1.33 7.38 -10.71
N PHE A 58 1.23 6.09 -11.04
CA PHE A 58 0.63 5.65 -12.31
C PHE A 58 -0.85 6.03 -12.41
N TYR A 59 -1.61 5.84 -11.32
CA TYR A 59 -3.04 6.14 -11.29
C TYR A 59 -3.31 7.65 -11.39
N THR A 60 -2.49 8.46 -10.72
CA THR A 60 -2.63 9.92 -10.74
C THR A 60 -2.41 10.47 -12.14
N VAL A 61 -1.35 10.06 -12.83
CA VAL A 61 -1.03 10.58 -14.17
C VAL A 61 -2.02 10.07 -15.22
N ASN A 62 -2.35 8.78 -15.21
CA ASN A 62 -3.11 8.19 -16.30
C ASN A 62 -4.63 8.23 -16.11
N VAL A 63 -5.13 8.45 -14.88
CA VAL A 63 -6.57 8.48 -14.61
C VAL A 63 -7.01 9.86 -14.13
N ILE A 64 -6.32 10.46 -13.16
CA ILE A 64 -6.75 11.74 -12.57
C ILE A 64 -6.54 12.91 -13.54
N ILE A 65 -5.36 13.02 -14.18
CA ILE A 65 -5.09 14.12 -15.13
C ILE A 65 -6.10 14.16 -16.29
N PRO A 66 -6.37 13.08 -17.04
CA PRO A 66 -7.36 13.15 -18.11
C PRO A 66 -8.77 13.45 -17.61
N CYS A 67 -9.15 12.94 -16.43
CA CYS A 67 -10.46 13.22 -15.82
C CYS A 67 -10.63 14.71 -15.45
N VAL A 68 -9.61 15.31 -14.85
CA VAL A 68 -9.61 16.75 -14.52
C VAL A 68 -9.60 17.59 -15.80
N GLY A 69 -8.85 17.16 -16.83
CA GLY A 69 -8.84 17.82 -18.14
C GLY A 69 -10.22 17.88 -18.78
N ILE A 70 -10.93 16.76 -18.84
CA ILE A 70 -12.30 16.69 -19.39
C ILE A 70 -13.26 17.55 -18.56
N SER A 71 -13.13 17.51 -17.23
CA SER A 71 -13.96 18.32 -16.32
C SER A 71 -13.73 19.82 -16.48
N PHE A 72 -12.51 20.24 -16.81
CA PHE A 72 -12.21 21.64 -17.11
C PHE A 72 -12.76 22.06 -18.48
N LEU A 73 -12.60 21.21 -19.49
CA LEU A 73 -13.17 21.44 -20.82
C LEU A 73 -14.68 21.61 -20.78
N SER A 74 -15.40 20.84 -19.96
CA SER A 74 -16.86 20.98 -19.84
C SER A 74 -17.29 22.34 -19.28
N VAL A 75 -16.55 22.90 -18.32
CA VAL A 75 -16.80 24.25 -17.79
C VAL A 75 -16.47 25.33 -18.82
N LEU A 76 -15.36 25.16 -19.56
CA LEU A 76 -14.97 26.10 -20.61
C LEU A 76 -16.00 26.20 -21.75
N VAL A 77 -16.68 25.11 -22.09
CA VAL A 77 -17.76 25.12 -23.08
C VAL A 77 -18.90 26.08 -22.68
N PHE A 78 -19.22 26.18 -21.39
CA PHE A 78 -20.23 27.13 -20.91
C PHE A 78 -19.72 28.59 -20.87
N TYR A 79 -18.40 28.78 -20.80
CA TYR A 79 -17.79 30.11 -20.80
C TYR A 79 -17.55 30.66 -22.21
N LEU A 80 -17.37 29.80 -23.22
CA LEU A 80 -17.20 30.23 -24.60
C LEU A 80 -18.53 30.84 -25.10
N PRO A 81 -18.55 32.12 -25.51
CA PRO A 81 -19.76 32.78 -25.97
C PRO A 81 -20.28 32.06 -27.24
N SER A 82 -21.58 31.80 -27.26
CA SER A 82 -22.32 31.03 -28.27
C SER A 82 -22.36 31.64 -29.70
N ASP A 83 -21.41 32.50 -30.07
CA ASP A 83 -21.35 33.16 -31.39
C ASP A 83 -20.54 32.36 -32.43
N SER A 84 -19.78 31.36 -31.98
CA SER A 84 -19.15 30.38 -32.86
C SER A 84 -20.06 29.16 -32.93
N GLY A 85 -20.71 28.93 -34.06
CA GLY A 85 -21.72 27.87 -34.28
C GLY A 85 -21.21 26.43 -34.21
N GLU A 86 -20.45 26.07 -33.18
CA GLU A 86 -19.98 24.72 -32.85
C GLU A 86 -20.50 24.25 -31.47
N LYS A 87 -21.71 24.69 -31.11
CA LYS A 87 -22.53 24.02 -30.08
C LYS A 87 -23.32 22.87 -30.71
#